data_AF-A3IZX2-F1
#
_entry.id   AF-A3IZX2-F1
#
_cell.length_a   1.000
_cell.length_b   1.000
_cell.length_c   1.000
_cell.angle_alpha   90.00
_cell.angle_beta   90.00
_cell.angle_gamma   90.00
#
_symmetry.space_group_name_H-M   'P 1'
#
loop_
_entity.id
_entity.type
_entity.pdbx_description
1 polymer ?
#
loop_
_entity_poly.entity_id
_entity_poly.type
_entity_poly.pdbx_seq_one_letter_code
_entity_poly.pdbx_strand_id
1 'polypeptide(L)'
;AQLTQRTNQFNLSTIRRKEREIEELLNTRELEGKSIRVKDRFGNYGLVGILLYRTQSTKLIVDTLLLSCRVLGRGVEYEMVKYLGQVAQEKNLSPIEIPYYPTAKNQPVKDFLEKIAKKQSQPTEKGELFEFASEELVNLSFTAKEPEASRTQKSPNLVEKTSFVAPCELLREIGTKLRNPEEIWHDIAERQQNIRSEKIGEYVPPRNQLEEQLALIWQEVLKVDRVGIYDNFFELGGNSLLATQVISRIRESFQLEVSVQALFSWSTLTELAEYINNLTWTFKQTQSETETNNEDYEEGEL
;
A
#
# COMPACT_ATOMS: atom_id res chain seq x y z
N ALA A 1 -14.17 10.40 -3.30
CA ALA A 1 -13.00 11.14 -3.82
C ALA A 1 -11.68 10.35 -3.74
N GLN A 2 -11.18 9.92 -2.57
CA GLN A 2 -9.84 9.31 -2.51
C GLN A 2 -9.65 8.07 -3.41
N LEU A 3 -10.66 7.21 -3.54
CA LEU A 3 -10.61 6.08 -4.46
C LEU A 3 -10.48 6.49 -5.93
N THR A 4 -11.16 7.56 -6.35
CA THR A 4 -11.06 8.05 -7.74
C THR A 4 -9.66 8.54 -8.03
N GLN A 5 -8.88 8.97 -7.04
CA GLN A 5 -7.49 9.43 -7.22
C GLN A 5 -6.46 8.30 -7.21
N ARG A 6 -6.71 7.23 -6.43
CA ARG A 6 -5.72 6.17 -6.18
C ARG A 6 -5.90 4.95 -7.08
N THR A 7 -7.10 4.71 -7.59
CA THR A 7 -7.40 3.52 -8.39
C THR A 7 -7.11 3.77 -9.86
N ASN A 8 -6.16 2.99 -10.40
CA ASN A 8 -5.69 3.11 -11.79
C ASN A 8 -5.88 1.84 -12.61
N GLN A 9 -5.88 0.67 -11.94
CA GLN A 9 -5.89 -0.62 -12.61
C GLN A 9 -7.31 -1.09 -12.96
N PHE A 10 -8.21 -1.07 -11.98
CA PHE A 10 -9.60 -1.42 -12.21
C PHE A 10 -10.43 -0.14 -12.28
N ASN A 11 -10.33 0.53 -13.43
CA ASN A 11 -10.96 1.82 -13.69
C ASN A 11 -11.30 1.97 -15.18
N LEU A 12 -12.57 2.27 -15.48
CA LEU A 12 -13.03 2.46 -16.86
C LEU A 12 -12.44 3.69 -17.56
N SER A 13 -12.04 4.73 -16.81
CA SER A 13 -11.61 6.00 -17.39
C SER A 13 -10.50 6.68 -16.59
N THR A 14 -10.02 7.83 -17.03
CA THR A 14 -9.09 8.68 -16.27
C THR A 14 -9.80 9.73 -15.42
N ILE A 15 -11.14 9.70 -15.35
CA ILE A 15 -11.93 10.76 -14.70
C ILE A 15 -11.65 10.73 -13.19
N ARG A 16 -11.13 11.85 -12.68
CA ARG A 16 -10.82 12.06 -11.27
C ARG A 16 -11.81 13.01 -10.66
N ARG A 17 -12.74 12.49 -9.86
CA ARG A 17 -13.76 13.33 -9.22
C ARG A 17 -13.38 13.76 -7.81
N LYS A 18 -13.61 15.03 -7.50
CA LYS A 18 -13.55 15.56 -6.12
C LYS A 18 -14.81 15.15 -5.36
N GLU A 19 -14.81 15.30 -4.04
CA GLU A 19 -15.94 14.90 -3.19
C GLU A 19 -17.20 15.70 -3.53
N ARG A 20 -17.07 17.03 -3.51
CA ARG A 20 -18.13 17.96 -3.89
C ARG A 20 -18.76 17.68 -5.26
N GLU A 21 -17.94 17.29 -6.25
CA GLU A 21 -18.43 16.97 -7.59
C GLU A 21 -19.29 15.69 -7.58
N ILE A 22 -18.88 14.67 -6.82
CA ILE A 22 -19.68 13.44 -6.64
C ILE A 22 -20.98 13.79 -5.91
N GLU A 23 -20.93 14.60 -4.87
CA GLU A 23 -22.12 15.05 -4.14
C GLU A 23 -23.10 15.80 -5.05
N GLU A 24 -22.60 16.75 -5.86
CA GLU A 24 -23.41 17.50 -6.81
C GLU A 24 -24.12 16.56 -7.80
N LEU A 25 -23.38 15.63 -8.44
CA LEU A 25 -23.94 14.68 -9.41
C LEU A 25 -25.00 13.73 -8.82
N LEU A 26 -24.83 13.34 -7.55
CA LEU A 26 -25.79 12.50 -6.84
C LEU A 26 -27.01 13.31 -6.39
N ASN A 27 -26.82 14.55 -5.94
CA ASN A 27 -27.89 15.44 -5.48
C ASN A 27 -28.77 15.92 -6.62
N THR A 28 -28.20 16.22 -7.79
CA THR A 28 -28.95 16.57 -9.00
C THR A 28 -29.63 15.36 -9.65
N ARG A 29 -29.37 14.14 -9.14
CA ARG A 29 -29.82 12.86 -9.71
C ARG A 29 -29.40 12.66 -11.17
N GLU A 30 -28.34 13.34 -11.59
CA GLU A 30 -27.73 13.10 -12.89
C GLU A 30 -27.10 11.70 -12.94
N LEU A 31 -26.52 11.28 -11.81
CA LEU A 31 -25.99 9.94 -11.60
C LEU A 31 -26.60 9.32 -10.34
N GLU A 32 -26.72 7.99 -10.36
CA GLU A 32 -26.92 7.14 -9.19
C GLU A 32 -25.59 6.49 -8.82
N GLY A 33 -25.39 6.22 -7.52
CA GLY A 33 -24.12 5.72 -7.01
C GLY A 33 -24.26 4.58 -6.01
N LYS A 34 -23.34 3.61 -6.09
CA LYS A 34 -23.17 2.54 -5.11
C LYS A 34 -21.74 2.52 -4.59
N SER A 35 -21.60 2.53 -3.26
CA SER A 35 -20.31 2.33 -2.58
C SER A 35 -20.09 0.85 -2.28
N ILE A 36 -18.89 0.33 -2.53
CA ILE A 36 -18.55 -1.08 -2.30
C ILE A 36 -17.68 -1.19 -1.06
N ARG A 37 -18.11 -2.01 -0.10
CA ARG A 37 -17.38 -2.36 1.11
C ARG A 37 -17.22 -3.87 1.20
N VAL A 38 -16.03 -4.35 1.59
CA VAL A 38 -15.70 -5.78 1.62
C VAL A 38 -15.15 -6.14 2.99
N LYS A 39 -15.61 -7.28 3.52
CA LYS A 39 -15.10 -7.91 4.73
C LYS A 39 -14.87 -9.39 4.45
N ASP A 40 -13.78 -9.94 4.96
CA ASP A 40 -13.50 -11.37 4.94
C ASP A 40 -13.14 -11.89 6.35
N ARG A 41 -12.63 -13.12 6.42
CA ARG A 41 -12.18 -13.74 7.69
C ARG A 41 -10.96 -13.07 8.32
N PHE A 42 -10.17 -12.33 7.53
CA PHE A 42 -8.95 -11.67 7.97
C PHE A 42 -9.18 -10.20 8.35
N GLY A 43 -10.31 -9.61 7.95
CA GLY A 43 -10.72 -8.30 8.45
C GLY A 43 -11.65 -7.52 7.54
N ASN A 44 -11.83 -6.24 7.86
CA ASN A 44 -12.64 -5.30 7.07
C ASN A 44 -11.73 -4.45 6.18
N TYR A 45 -11.91 -4.53 4.87
CA TYR A 45 -11.13 -3.76 3.89
C TYR A 45 -11.62 -2.30 3.74
N GLY A 46 -12.75 -1.97 4.35
CA GLY A 46 -13.38 -0.66 4.28
C GLY A 46 -14.01 -0.38 2.92
N LEU A 47 -14.02 0.89 2.53
CA LEU A 47 -14.48 1.33 1.21
C LEU A 47 -13.45 0.96 0.15
N VAL A 48 -13.80 0.05 -0.75
CA VAL A 48 -12.88 -0.52 -1.75
C VAL A 48 -13.27 -0.23 -3.18
N GLY A 49 -14.51 0.18 -3.44
CA GLY A 49 -14.97 0.50 -4.79
C GLY A 49 -16.10 1.50 -4.83
N ILE A 50 -16.33 2.05 -6.01
CA ILE A 50 -17.47 2.91 -6.30
C ILE A 50 -17.97 2.60 -7.71
N LEU A 51 -19.29 2.66 -7.85
CA LEU A 51 -20.00 2.50 -9.09
C LEU A 51 -20.92 3.71 -9.25
N LEU A 52 -20.77 4.46 -10.35
CA LEU A 52 -21.68 5.54 -10.73
C LEU A 52 -22.27 5.22 -12.10
N TYR A 53 -23.57 5.40 -12.24
CA TYR A 53 -24.29 5.11 -13.47
C TYR A 53 -25.47 6.05 -13.62
N ARG A 54 -26.04 6.13 -14.81
CA ARG A 54 -27.29 6.83 -15.08
C ARG A 54 -28.24 5.94 -15.85
N THR A 55 -29.52 6.16 -15.63
CA THR A 55 -30.60 5.48 -16.34
C THR A 55 -31.26 6.43 -17.32
N GLN A 56 -31.40 5.99 -18.55
CA GLN A 56 -32.18 6.67 -19.59
C GLN A 56 -33.49 5.90 -19.83
N SER A 57 -34.29 6.34 -20.80
CA SER A 57 -35.61 5.73 -21.09
C SER A 57 -35.55 4.25 -21.46
N THR A 58 -34.46 3.79 -22.10
CA THR A 58 -34.33 2.42 -22.60
C THR A 58 -33.05 1.71 -22.17
N LYS A 59 -32.08 2.44 -21.61
CA LYS A 59 -30.74 1.91 -21.33
C LYS A 59 -30.14 2.42 -20.03
N LEU A 60 -29.16 1.68 -19.51
CA LEU A 60 -28.34 2.06 -18.38
C LEU A 60 -26.92 2.34 -18.87
N ILE A 61 -26.34 3.48 -18.49
CA ILE A 61 -24.99 3.86 -18.88
C ILE A 61 -24.13 3.94 -17.63
N VAL A 62 -23.04 3.18 -17.59
CA VAL A 62 -22.05 3.23 -16.52
C VAL A 62 -21.10 4.41 -16.77
N ASP A 63 -20.98 5.29 -15.79
CA ASP A 63 -20.07 6.43 -15.84
C ASP A 63 -18.73 6.09 -15.18
N THR A 64 -18.80 5.53 -13.97
CA THR A 64 -17.62 5.21 -13.16
C THR A 64 -17.74 3.79 -12.62
N LEU A 65 -16.71 2.98 -12.80
CA LEU A 65 -16.59 1.67 -12.15
C LEU A 65 -15.14 1.52 -11.68
N LEU A 66 -14.97 1.54 -10.37
CA LEU A 66 -13.69 1.55 -9.68
C LEU A 66 -13.63 0.45 -8.63
N LEU A 67 -12.52 -0.29 -8.60
CA LEU A 67 -12.25 -1.27 -7.55
C LEU A 67 -10.78 -1.25 -7.12
N SER A 68 -10.55 -1.31 -5.82
CA SER A 68 -9.22 -1.41 -5.23
C SER A 68 -8.59 -2.76 -5.60
N CYS A 69 -7.30 -2.73 -5.99
CA CYS A 69 -6.53 -3.94 -6.28
C CYS A 69 -6.49 -4.94 -5.10
N ARG A 70 -6.70 -4.49 -3.87
CA ARG A 70 -6.69 -5.33 -2.66
C ARG A 70 -7.77 -6.43 -2.65
N VAL A 71 -8.84 -6.22 -3.40
CA VAL A 71 -9.98 -7.16 -3.48
C VAL A 71 -10.17 -7.68 -4.91
N LEU A 72 -9.24 -7.38 -5.82
CA LEU A 72 -9.31 -7.80 -7.20
C LEU A 72 -9.12 -9.32 -7.31
N GLY A 73 -9.87 -9.98 -8.19
CA GLY A 73 -9.89 -11.43 -8.39
C GLY A 73 -10.60 -12.20 -7.29
N ARG A 74 -11.33 -11.53 -6.39
CA ARG A 74 -12.10 -12.17 -5.29
C ARG A 74 -13.59 -12.30 -5.60
N GLY A 75 -14.02 -11.98 -6.81
CA GLY A 75 -15.42 -12.04 -7.24
C GLY A 75 -16.20 -10.75 -6.97
N VAL A 76 -15.57 -9.74 -6.37
CA VAL A 76 -16.22 -8.44 -6.08
C VAL A 76 -16.60 -7.73 -7.38
N GLU A 77 -15.79 -7.89 -8.44
CA GLU A 77 -16.08 -7.34 -9.78
C GLU A 77 -17.39 -7.89 -10.34
N TYR A 78 -17.60 -9.20 -10.16
CA TYR A 78 -18.79 -9.91 -10.63
C TYR A 78 -20.03 -9.42 -9.90
N GLU A 79 -19.96 -9.26 -8.58
CA GLU A 79 -21.07 -8.73 -7.79
C GLU A 79 -21.39 -7.27 -8.16
N MET A 80 -20.38 -6.46 -8.51
CA MET A 80 -20.62 -5.10 -8.99
C MET A 80 -21.38 -5.05 -10.32
N VAL A 81 -21.02 -5.88 -11.30
CA VAL A 81 -21.73 -5.91 -12.59
C VAL A 81 -23.09 -6.60 -12.49
N LYS A 82 -23.24 -7.61 -11.63
CA LYS A 82 -24.55 -8.20 -11.31
C LYS A 82 -25.52 -7.17 -10.75
N TYR A 83 -25.04 -6.32 -9.84
CA TYR A 83 -25.84 -5.23 -9.29
C TYR A 83 -26.36 -4.32 -10.41
N LEU A 84 -25.55 -3.97 -11.41
CA LEU A 84 -26.02 -3.22 -12.59
C LEU A 84 -27.10 -3.98 -13.36
N GLY A 85 -26.91 -5.30 -13.54
CA GLY A 85 -27.89 -6.17 -14.18
C GLY A 85 -29.23 -6.18 -13.44
N GLN A 86 -29.21 -6.27 -12.10
CA GLN A 86 -30.40 -6.22 -11.26
C GLN A 86 -31.12 -4.87 -11.38
N VAL A 87 -30.39 -3.76 -11.25
CA VAL A 87 -30.94 -2.41 -11.42
C VAL A 87 -31.58 -2.23 -12.80
N ALA A 88 -30.94 -2.76 -13.84
CA ALA A 88 -31.48 -2.72 -15.19
C ALA A 88 -32.73 -3.59 -15.36
N GLN A 89 -32.79 -4.79 -14.77
CA GLN A 89 -33.98 -5.64 -14.78
C GLN A 89 -35.17 -4.99 -14.05
N GLU A 90 -34.94 -4.45 -12.85
CA GLU A 90 -35.97 -3.77 -12.05
C GLU A 90 -36.59 -2.59 -12.81
N LYS A 91 -35.78 -1.88 -13.60
CA LYS A 91 -36.19 -0.72 -14.38
C LYS A 91 -36.55 -1.05 -15.84
N ASN A 92 -36.55 -2.32 -16.25
CA ASN A 92 -36.77 -2.78 -17.63
C ASN A 92 -35.86 -2.09 -18.67
N LEU A 93 -34.57 -1.93 -18.36
CA LEU A 93 -33.57 -1.29 -19.21
C LEU A 93 -32.69 -2.33 -19.91
N SER A 94 -32.48 -2.15 -21.21
CA SER A 94 -31.53 -2.93 -22.00
C SER A 94 -31.20 -2.19 -23.30
N PRO A 95 -29.91 -1.95 -23.63
CA PRO A 95 -28.72 -2.56 -23.04
C PRO A 95 -28.15 -1.81 -21.82
N ILE A 96 -27.18 -2.44 -21.16
CA ILE A 96 -26.27 -1.81 -20.19
C ILE A 96 -24.97 -1.48 -20.92
N GLU A 97 -24.68 -0.19 -21.04
CA GLU A 97 -23.51 0.36 -21.73
C GLU A 97 -22.38 0.63 -20.73
N ILE A 98 -21.23 0.01 -20.96
CA ILE A 98 -20.01 0.20 -20.18
C ILE A 98 -18.91 0.74 -21.11
N PRO A 99 -18.72 2.07 -21.16
CA PRO A 99 -17.63 2.67 -21.92
C PRO A 99 -16.29 2.40 -21.23
N TYR A 100 -15.30 2.02 -22.01
CA TYR A 100 -13.93 1.78 -21.58
C TYR A 100 -12.98 2.72 -22.34
N TYR A 101 -12.20 3.50 -21.60
CA TYR A 101 -11.20 4.40 -22.15
C TYR A 101 -9.80 3.86 -21.82
N PRO A 102 -9.02 3.40 -22.81
CA PRO A 102 -7.75 2.74 -22.56
C PRO A 102 -6.71 3.68 -21.97
N THR A 103 -5.93 3.15 -21.03
CA THR A 103 -4.77 3.79 -20.41
C THR A 103 -3.66 2.76 -20.22
N ALA A 104 -2.44 3.22 -19.93
CA ALA A 104 -1.31 2.32 -19.67
C ALA A 104 -1.49 1.38 -18.46
N LYS A 105 -2.45 1.67 -17.56
CA LYS A 105 -2.61 0.93 -16.30
C LYS A 105 -3.92 0.17 -16.16
N ASN A 106 -4.95 0.49 -16.93
CA ASN A 106 -6.29 -0.05 -16.74
C ASN A 106 -6.62 -1.32 -17.57
N GLN A 107 -5.58 -2.02 -18.04
CA GLN A 107 -5.73 -3.32 -18.67
C GLN A 107 -6.54 -4.32 -17.82
N PRO A 108 -6.41 -4.38 -16.47
CA PRO A 108 -7.17 -5.36 -15.68
C PRO A 108 -8.70 -5.22 -15.75
N VAL A 109 -9.25 -4.01 -15.92
CA VAL A 109 -10.70 -3.89 -16.14
C VAL A 109 -11.09 -4.32 -17.55
N LYS A 110 -10.25 -4.06 -18.56
CA LYS A 110 -10.47 -4.54 -19.92
C LYS A 110 -10.52 -6.06 -19.97
N ASP A 111 -9.51 -6.73 -19.40
CA ASP A 111 -9.44 -8.20 -19.36
C ASP A 111 -10.69 -8.79 -18.68
N PHE A 112 -11.18 -8.13 -17.63
CA PHE A 112 -12.42 -8.53 -16.96
C PHE A 112 -13.65 -8.35 -17.86
N LEU A 113 -13.81 -7.20 -18.52
CA LEU A 113 -14.94 -6.92 -19.41
C LEU A 113 -14.96 -7.88 -20.61
N GLU A 114 -13.81 -8.10 -21.24
CA GLU A 114 -13.66 -9.07 -22.34
C GLU A 114 -14.01 -10.49 -21.90
N LYS A 115 -13.64 -10.87 -20.66
CA LYS A 115 -13.96 -12.19 -20.10
C LYS A 115 -15.47 -12.40 -19.91
N ILE A 116 -16.21 -11.36 -19.52
CA ILE A 116 -17.66 -11.48 -19.26
C ILE A 116 -18.51 -11.16 -20.50
N ALA A 117 -17.94 -10.47 -21.50
CA ALA A 117 -18.65 -10.11 -22.72
C ALA A 117 -18.82 -11.33 -23.64
N LYS A 118 -20.07 -11.58 -24.03
CA LYS A 118 -20.39 -12.59 -25.07
C LYS A 118 -20.18 -12.06 -26.48
N LYS A 119 -20.27 -10.74 -26.65
CA LYS A 119 -20.09 -10.02 -27.91
C LYS A 119 -18.81 -9.21 -27.85
N GLN A 120 -18.17 -8.99 -28.99
CA GLN A 120 -17.02 -8.08 -29.08
C GLN A 120 -17.47 -6.65 -28.76
N SER A 121 -16.60 -5.90 -28.08
CA SER A 121 -16.81 -4.47 -27.86
C SER A 121 -16.80 -3.70 -29.16
N GLN A 122 -17.59 -2.63 -29.22
CA GLN A 122 -17.62 -1.74 -30.38
C GLN A 122 -16.57 -0.62 -30.21
N PRO A 123 -15.70 -0.39 -31.20
CA PRO A 123 -14.75 0.72 -31.12
C PRO A 123 -15.49 2.07 -31.19
N THR A 124 -15.02 3.03 -30.39
CA THR A 124 -15.51 4.42 -30.35
C THR A 124 -14.35 5.38 -30.55
N GLU A 125 -14.61 6.66 -30.80
CA GLU A 125 -13.56 7.67 -31.02
C GLU A 125 -12.50 7.73 -29.90
N LYS A 126 -12.88 7.41 -28.66
CA LYS A 126 -12.03 7.56 -27.47
C LYS A 126 -11.70 6.24 -26.75
N GLY A 127 -12.18 5.10 -27.25
CA GLY A 127 -12.04 3.82 -26.57
C GLY A 127 -12.96 2.74 -27.11
N GLU A 128 -13.52 1.91 -26.24
CA GLU A 128 -14.37 0.77 -26.59
C GLU A 128 -15.68 0.83 -25.80
N LEU A 129 -16.78 0.38 -26.39
CA LEU A 129 -18.07 0.27 -25.73
C LEU A 129 -18.44 -1.20 -25.58
N PHE A 130 -18.65 -1.62 -24.33
CA PHE A 130 -19.17 -2.94 -24.00
C PHE A 130 -20.67 -2.84 -23.72
N GLU A 131 -21.46 -3.67 -24.39
CA GLU A 131 -22.91 -3.73 -24.21
C GLU A 131 -23.30 -5.08 -23.65
N PHE A 132 -24.09 -5.07 -22.58
CA PHE A 132 -24.58 -6.27 -21.91
C PHE A 132 -26.09 -6.26 -21.84
N ALA A 133 -26.72 -7.43 -22.02
CA ALA A 133 -28.11 -7.60 -21.62
C ALA A 133 -28.19 -7.77 -20.09
N SER A 134 -29.28 -7.31 -19.49
CA SER A 134 -29.45 -7.36 -18.04
C SER A 134 -29.42 -8.80 -17.49
N GLU A 135 -30.03 -9.74 -18.21
CA GLU A 135 -30.00 -11.18 -17.94
C GLU A 135 -28.60 -11.80 -18.00
N GLU A 136 -27.71 -11.27 -18.84
CA GLU A 136 -26.35 -11.78 -18.97
C GLU A 136 -25.55 -11.48 -17.70
N LEU A 137 -25.67 -10.26 -17.17
CA LEU A 137 -24.94 -9.85 -15.97
C LEU A 137 -25.48 -10.53 -14.71
N VAL A 138 -26.81 -10.65 -14.56
CA VAL A 138 -27.43 -11.26 -13.37
C VAL A 138 -27.04 -12.73 -13.23
N ASN A 139 -26.93 -13.45 -14.34
CA ASN A 139 -26.61 -14.88 -14.36
C ASN A 139 -25.10 -15.17 -14.34
N LEU A 140 -24.24 -14.16 -14.17
CA LEU A 140 -22.80 -14.39 -14.06
C LEU A 140 -22.50 -15.25 -12.83
N SER A 141 -21.62 -16.23 -12.99
CA SER A 141 -21.05 -16.97 -11.86
C SER A 141 -19.57 -16.68 -11.76
N PHE A 142 -19.12 -16.37 -10.54
CA PHE A 142 -17.70 -16.31 -10.24
C PHE A 142 -17.28 -17.66 -9.68
N THR A 143 -16.50 -18.40 -10.46
CA THR A 143 -15.76 -19.55 -9.94
C THR A 143 -14.38 -19.04 -9.55
N ALA A 144 -14.07 -19.08 -8.26
CA ALA A 144 -12.72 -18.83 -7.80
C ALA A 144 -11.79 -19.85 -8.47
N LYS A 145 -10.97 -19.40 -9.42
CA LYS A 145 -9.79 -20.17 -9.78
C LYS A 145 -8.96 -20.24 -8.50
N GLU A 146 -8.62 -21.45 -8.05
CA GLU A 146 -7.43 -21.62 -7.22
C GLU A 146 -6.30 -20.84 -7.89
N PRO A 147 -5.43 -20.15 -7.13
CA PRO A 147 -4.45 -19.27 -7.72
C PRO A 147 -3.63 -20.07 -8.74
N GLU A 148 -3.88 -19.81 -10.03
CA GLU A 148 -2.97 -20.14 -11.09
C GLU A 148 -1.74 -19.29 -10.83
N ALA A 149 -0.86 -19.81 -9.96
CA ALA A 149 0.55 -19.50 -10.03
C ALA A 149 0.91 -19.59 -11.50
N SER A 150 1.40 -18.48 -12.04
CA SER A 150 1.98 -18.38 -13.37
C SER A 150 3.11 -19.41 -13.50
N ARG A 151 2.72 -20.66 -13.79
CA ARG A 151 3.58 -21.75 -14.25
C ARG A 151 3.45 -21.74 -15.76
N THR A 152 4.38 -21.02 -16.38
CA THR A 152 4.76 -21.23 -17.76
C THR A 152 4.92 -22.73 -18.02
N GLN A 153 4.18 -23.25 -19.00
CA GLN A 153 4.20 -24.65 -19.39
C GLN A 153 5.53 -25.03 -20.05
N LYS A 154 6.14 -26.13 -19.59
CA LYS A 154 6.41 -27.36 -20.40
C LYS A 154 7.38 -28.30 -19.66
N SER A 155 6.90 -29.49 -19.32
CA SER A 155 7.35 -30.75 -19.93
C SER A 155 6.60 -31.95 -19.30
N PRO A 156 6.22 -32.97 -20.09
CA PRO A 156 5.51 -34.13 -19.60
C PRO A 156 6.49 -35.22 -19.18
N ASN A 157 6.40 -35.68 -17.93
CA ASN A 157 6.35 -37.10 -17.60
C ASN A 157 6.14 -37.27 -16.10
N LEU A 158 5.06 -37.95 -15.76
CA LEU A 158 4.79 -38.47 -14.43
C LEU A 158 5.83 -39.57 -14.14
N VAL A 159 6.79 -39.27 -13.27
CA VAL A 159 7.60 -40.31 -12.63
C VAL A 159 7.21 -40.33 -11.15
N GLU A 160 7.04 -41.57 -10.69
CA GLU A 160 6.55 -42.10 -9.44
C GLU A 160 6.89 -41.32 -8.16
N LYS A 161 6.02 -41.49 -7.16
CA LYS A 161 6.17 -41.07 -5.75
C LYS A 161 7.59 -41.29 -5.25
N THR A 162 8.42 -40.28 -5.35
CA THR A 162 9.66 -40.15 -4.60
C THR A 162 9.37 -39.19 -3.46
N SER A 163 9.73 -39.61 -2.24
CA SER A 163 9.73 -38.74 -1.06
C SER A 163 10.38 -37.42 -1.43
N PHE A 164 9.64 -36.33 -1.33
CA PHE A 164 10.13 -35.01 -1.72
C PHE A 164 11.32 -34.63 -0.84
N VAL A 165 12.54 -34.78 -1.36
CA VAL A 165 13.74 -34.26 -0.75
C VAL A 165 13.86 -32.83 -1.24
N ALA A 166 13.59 -31.87 -0.36
CA ALA A 166 13.65 -30.47 -0.71
C ALA A 166 15.06 -30.12 -1.24
N PRO A 167 15.16 -29.39 -2.38
CA PRO A 167 16.40 -29.25 -3.14
C PRO A 167 17.48 -28.40 -2.46
N CYS A 168 17.14 -27.73 -1.35
CA CYS A 168 18.13 -27.09 -0.49
C CYS A 168 17.74 -27.25 0.98
N GLU A 169 18.75 -27.17 1.85
CA GLU A 169 18.57 -27.28 3.30
C GLU A 169 17.56 -26.27 3.83
N LEU A 170 17.50 -25.06 3.26
CA LEU A 170 16.52 -24.04 3.63
C LEU A 170 15.08 -24.51 3.42
N LEU A 171 14.76 -25.09 2.25
CA LEU A 171 13.41 -25.59 1.98
C LEU A 171 13.08 -26.81 2.82
N ARG A 172 14.09 -27.64 3.14
CA ARG A 172 13.94 -28.77 4.06
C ARG A 172 13.67 -28.26 5.47
N GLU A 173 14.40 -27.26 5.94
CA GLU A 173 14.21 -26.65 7.26
C GLU A 173 12.82 -26.03 7.38
N ILE A 174 12.41 -25.21 6.41
CA ILE A 174 11.05 -24.64 6.38
C ILE A 174 10.00 -25.75 6.44
N GLY A 175 10.12 -26.75 5.56
CA GLY A 175 9.18 -27.85 5.50
C GLY A 175 9.23 -28.82 6.69
N THR A 176 10.28 -28.78 7.50
CA THR A 176 10.47 -29.74 8.60
C THR A 176 10.36 -29.15 10.00
N LYS A 177 10.82 -27.91 10.20
CA LYS A 177 10.91 -27.22 11.49
C LYS A 177 10.02 -25.99 11.61
N LEU A 178 9.49 -25.47 10.51
CA LEU A 178 8.68 -24.24 10.49
C LEU A 178 7.26 -24.54 9.99
N ARG A 179 6.66 -25.62 10.50
CA ARG A 179 5.39 -26.14 9.95
C ARG A 179 4.16 -25.56 10.63
N ASN A 180 4.31 -24.97 11.81
CA ASN A 180 3.23 -24.32 12.53
C ASN A 180 3.68 -22.98 13.13
N PRO A 181 2.72 -22.09 13.48
CA PRO A 181 3.05 -20.77 14.00
C PRO A 181 3.91 -20.79 15.26
N GLU A 182 3.73 -21.76 16.16
CA GLU A 182 4.45 -21.84 17.44
C GLU A 182 5.93 -22.16 17.22
N GLU A 183 6.23 -23.12 16.34
CA GLU A 183 7.59 -23.46 15.93
C GLU A 183 8.27 -22.30 15.20
N ILE A 184 7.53 -21.57 14.37
CA ILE A 184 8.04 -20.35 13.71
C ILE A 184 8.39 -19.30 14.75
N TRP A 185 7.53 -19.06 15.73
CA TRP A 185 7.80 -18.09 16.80
C TRP A 185 9.01 -18.48 17.64
N HIS A 186 9.15 -19.78 17.96
CA HIS A 186 10.27 -20.29 18.72
C HIS A 186 11.60 -20.15 17.95
N ASP A 187 11.62 -20.54 16.68
CA ASP A 187 12.80 -20.39 15.81
C ASP A 187 13.16 -18.91 15.57
N ILE A 188 12.17 -18.01 15.41
CA ILE A 188 12.42 -16.57 15.33
C ILE A 188 13.06 -16.06 16.64
N ALA A 189 12.54 -16.48 17.79
CA ALA A 189 13.07 -16.07 19.09
C ALA A 189 14.51 -16.59 19.31
N GLU A 190 14.77 -17.86 19.00
CA GLU A 190 16.11 -18.46 19.08
C GLU A 190 17.08 -17.79 18.10
N ARG A 191 16.67 -17.53 16.85
CA ARG A 191 17.49 -16.82 15.86
C ARG A 191 17.78 -15.39 16.30
N GLN A 192 16.81 -14.68 16.87
CA GLN A 192 17.04 -13.33 17.41
C GLN A 192 18.03 -13.34 18.59
N GLN A 193 18.01 -14.38 19.43
CA GLN A 193 19.00 -14.57 20.51
C GLN A 193 20.39 -14.98 19.99
N ASN A 194 20.46 -15.84 18.97
CA ASN A 194 21.72 -16.30 18.40
C ASN A 194 22.40 -15.23 17.51
N ILE A 195 21.62 -14.47 16.73
CA ILE A 195 22.13 -13.31 15.97
C ILE A 195 22.72 -12.26 16.91
N ARG A 196 22.13 -12.06 18.09
CA ARG A 196 22.69 -11.20 19.16
C ARG A 196 24.00 -11.73 19.74
N SER A 197 24.18 -13.05 19.78
CA SER A 197 25.34 -13.67 20.44
C SER A 197 26.57 -13.82 19.52
N GLU A 198 26.35 -14.00 18.21
CA GLU A 198 27.44 -14.23 17.24
C GLU A 198 27.90 -12.97 16.49
N LYS A 199 27.12 -11.89 16.47
CA LYS A 199 27.31 -10.79 15.50
C LYS A 199 27.55 -9.39 16.08
N ILE A 200 27.51 -9.22 17.40
CA ILE A 200 27.82 -7.92 18.02
C ILE A 200 29.35 -7.78 18.06
N GLY A 201 29.88 -6.87 17.23
CA GLY A 201 31.25 -6.37 17.39
C GLY A 201 31.44 -5.84 18.81
N GLU A 202 32.68 -5.76 19.29
CA GLU A 202 33.00 -5.38 20.67
C GLU A 202 32.11 -4.22 21.17
N TYR A 203 31.32 -4.46 22.22
CA TYR A 203 30.39 -3.46 22.73
C TYR A 203 31.16 -2.22 23.20
N VAL A 204 30.88 -1.08 22.57
CA VAL A 204 31.42 0.21 22.98
C VAL A 204 30.27 1.08 23.50
N PRO A 205 30.33 1.55 24.76
CA PRO A 205 29.27 2.36 25.35
C PRO A 205 29.21 3.76 24.70
N PRO A 206 28.05 4.44 24.77
CA PRO A 206 27.91 5.87 24.44
C PRO A 206 29.00 6.72 25.09
N ARG A 207 29.57 7.65 24.32
CA ARG A 207 30.71 8.49 24.72
C ARG A 207 30.31 9.91 25.12
N ASN A 208 29.12 10.34 24.70
CA ASN A 208 28.61 11.68 24.93
C ASN A 208 27.09 11.65 25.18
N GLN A 209 26.55 12.76 25.68
CA GLN A 209 25.14 12.89 26.05
C GLN A 209 24.19 12.66 24.87
N LEU A 210 24.58 13.05 23.65
CA LEU A 210 23.78 12.84 22.45
C LEU A 210 23.67 11.34 22.11
N GLU A 211 24.79 10.62 22.13
CA GLU A 211 24.82 9.18 21.93
C GLU A 211 24.04 8.43 23.01
N GLU A 212 24.13 8.86 24.28
CA GLU A 212 23.37 8.26 25.38
C GLU A 212 21.85 8.37 25.16
N GLN A 213 21.38 9.56 24.80
CA GLN A 213 19.96 9.80 24.54
C GLN A 213 19.47 9.01 23.31
N LEU A 214 20.28 8.96 22.24
CA LEU A 214 19.95 8.15 21.05
C LEU A 214 19.92 6.65 21.37
N ALA A 215 20.86 6.17 22.19
CA ALA A 215 20.91 4.77 22.62
C ALA A 215 19.65 4.39 23.41
N LEU A 216 19.17 5.26 24.30
CA LEU A 216 17.94 5.04 25.05
C LEU A 216 16.72 4.96 24.13
N ILE A 217 16.60 5.88 23.17
CA ILE A 217 15.51 5.86 22.17
C ILE A 217 15.53 4.54 21.40
N TRP A 218 16.71 4.08 20.97
CA TRP A 218 16.85 2.82 20.23
C TRP A 218 16.50 1.61 21.10
N GLN A 219 16.95 1.54 22.35
CA GLN A 219 16.61 0.48 23.30
C GLN A 219 15.10 0.36 23.48
N GLU A 220 14.40 1.48 23.66
CA GLU A 220 12.96 1.49 23.86
C GLU A 220 12.15 1.07 22.63
N VAL A 221 12.60 1.45 21.43
CA VAL A 221 11.95 1.11 20.16
C VAL A 221 12.24 -0.33 19.75
N LEU A 222 13.50 -0.74 19.79
CA LEU A 222 13.95 -2.07 19.36
C LEU A 222 13.71 -3.15 20.42
N LYS A 223 13.37 -2.75 21.66
CA LYS A 223 13.22 -3.65 22.82
C LYS A 223 14.48 -4.47 23.09
N VAL A 224 15.62 -3.79 23.04
CA VAL A 224 16.94 -4.36 23.32
C VAL A 224 17.51 -3.78 24.61
N ASP A 225 18.21 -4.60 25.38
CA ASP A 225 18.74 -4.26 26.70
C ASP A 225 19.88 -3.24 26.65
N ARG A 226 20.69 -3.27 25.57
CA ARG A 226 21.83 -2.37 25.36
C ARG A 226 21.99 -2.11 23.87
N VAL A 227 22.52 -0.92 23.56
CA VAL A 227 22.91 -0.49 22.21
C VAL A 227 24.32 0.12 22.34
N GLY A 228 25.26 -0.42 21.59
CA GLY A 228 26.60 0.12 21.42
C GLY A 228 26.63 1.19 20.33
N ILE A 229 27.65 2.05 20.36
CA ILE A 229 27.75 3.18 19.44
C ILE A 229 28.01 2.78 17.98
N TYR A 230 28.55 1.59 17.76
CA TYR A 230 28.82 1.01 16.44
C TYR A 230 27.72 0.05 15.98
N ASP A 231 26.68 -0.15 16.81
CA ASP A 231 25.59 -1.02 16.43
C ASP A 231 24.79 -0.38 15.29
N ASN A 232 24.49 -1.21 14.29
CA ASN A 232 23.64 -0.83 13.18
C ASN A 232 22.17 -1.04 13.52
N PHE A 233 21.35 -0.01 13.31
CA PHE A 233 19.91 -0.02 13.61
C PHE A 233 19.18 -1.21 12.96
N PHE A 234 19.49 -1.52 11.70
CA PHE A 234 18.80 -2.55 10.93
C PHE A 234 19.31 -3.95 11.28
N GLU A 235 20.59 -4.08 11.65
CA GLU A 235 21.14 -5.34 12.12
C GLU A 235 20.61 -5.73 13.50
N LEU A 236 20.24 -4.75 14.33
CA LEU A 236 19.52 -4.95 15.59
C LEU A 236 18.03 -5.30 15.40
N GLY A 237 17.56 -5.49 14.16
CA GLY A 237 16.15 -5.82 13.87
C GLY A 237 15.26 -4.62 13.56
N GLY A 238 15.85 -3.44 13.35
CA GLY A 238 15.17 -2.24 12.89
C GLY A 238 14.53 -2.41 11.50
N ASN A 239 13.39 -1.76 11.29
CA ASN A 239 12.71 -1.69 9.98
C ASN A 239 12.13 -0.27 9.78
N SER A 240 11.51 -0.04 8.62
CA SER A 240 10.97 1.28 8.25
C SER A 240 9.88 1.82 9.19
N LEU A 241 9.09 0.95 9.84
CA LEU A 241 8.13 1.38 10.86
C LEU A 241 8.84 1.83 12.14
N LEU A 242 9.79 1.04 12.62
CA LEU A 242 10.58 1.36 13.82
C LEU A 242 11.45 2.61 13.59
N ALA A 243 12.02 2.77 12.40
CA ALA A 243 12.75 3.97 11.99
C ALA A 243 11.89 5.22 12.12
N THR A 244 10.63 5.16 11.67
CA THR A 244 9.69 6.29 11.79
C THR A 244 9.43 6.65 13.26
N GLN A 245 9.32 5.65 14.14
CA GLN A 245 9.13 5.86 15.58
C GLN A 245 10.37 6.50 16.23
N VAL A 246 11.57 6.03 15.89
CA VAL A 246 12.84 6.64 16.35
C VAL A 246 12.91 8.10 15.93
N ILE A 247 12.63 8.41 14.66
CA ILE A 247 12.66 9.80 14.16
C ILE A 247 11.64 10.69 14.88
N SER A 248 10.43 10.20 15.17
CA SER A 248 9.44 10.96 15.95
C SER A 248 9.98 11.33 17.34
N ARG A 249 10.61 10.38 18.03
CA ARG A 249 11.17 10.62 19.37
C ARG A 249 12.39 11.52 19.36
N ILE A 250 13.21 11.45 18.31
CA ILE A 250 14.33 12.38 18.11
C ILE A 250 13.80 13.81 17.91
N ARG A 251 12.76 13.99 17.10
CA ARG A 251 12.12 15.31 16.91
C ARG A 251 11.59 15.86 18.22
N GLU A 252 10.91 15.03 19.01
CA GLU A 252 10.37 15.44 20.32
C GLU A 252 11.47 15.79 21.32
N SER A 253 12.55 15.00 21.37
CA SER A 253 13.62 15.14 22.37
C SER A 253 14.61 16.27 22.04
N PHE A 254 14.92 16.47 20.77
CA PHE A 254 15.96 17.40 20.31
C PHE A 254 15.42 18.62 19.57
N GLN A 255 14.11 18.65 19.27
CA GLN A 255 13.47 19.71 18.46
C GLN A 255 14.11 19.90 17.08
N LEU A 256 14.64 18.81 16.50
CA LEU A 256 15.30 18.80 15.19
C LEU A 256 14.48 18.02 14.16
N GLU A 257 14.35 18.59 12.97
CA GLU A 257 13.70 17.95 11.82
C GLU A 257 14.67 16.96 11.14
N VAL A 258 14.69 15.72 11.62
CA VAL A 258 15.44 14.63 11.00
C VAL A 258 14.52 13.87 10.03
N SER A 259 15.02 13.56 8.83
CA SER A 259 14.27 12.74 7.85
C SER A 259 14.48 11.24 8.13
N VAL A 260 13.48 10.41 7.78
CA VAL A 260 13.63 8.95 7.89
C VAL A 260 14.78 8.44 7.01
N GLN A 261 15.03 9.08 5.87
CA GLN A 261 16.14 8.75 4.99
C GLN A 261 17.50 8.91 5.69
N ALA A 262 17.64 9.83 6.64
CA ALA A 262 18.88 10.00 7.40
C ALA A 262 19.27 8.72 8.16
N LEU A 263 18.32 8.02 8.78
CA LEU A 263 18.62 6.77 9.48
C LEU A 263 19.06 5.64 8.53
N PHE A 264 18.64 5.69 7.26
CA PHE A 264 19.13 4.75 6.24
C PHE A 264 20.53 5.09 5.74
N SER A 265 20.90 6.37 5.75
CA SER A 265 22.22 6.84 5.33
C SER A 265 23.28 6.78 6.43
N TRP A 266 22.87 6.99 7.68
CA TRP A 266 23.70 6.96 8.89
C TRP A 266 23.11 5.94 9.84
N SER A 267 23.44 4.68 9.58
CA SER A 267 22.73 3.53 10.14
C SER A 267 23.32 3.02 11.45
N THR A 268 24.53 3.47 11.80
CA THR A 268 25.10 3.27 13.13
C THR A 268 24.76 4.43 14.07
N LEU A 269 24.76 4.17 15.37
CA LEU A 269 24.43 5.19 16.36
C LEU A 269 25.41 6.37 16.33
N THR A 270 26.72 6.10 16.16
CA THR A 270 27.76 7.15 16.02
C THR A 270 27.51 8.03 14.80
N GLU A 271 27.28 7.43 13.64
CA GLU A 271 27.05 8.18 12.39
C GLU A 271 25.81 9.07 12.50
N LEU A 272 24.73 8.56 13.11
CA LEU A 272 23.51 9.33 13.31
C LEU A 272 23.74 10.49 14.29
N ALA A 273 24.49 10.24 15.37
CA ALA A 273 24.85 11.27 16.34
C ALA A 273 25.68 12.39 15.69
N GLU A 274 26.68 12.04 14.88
CA GLU A 274 27.48 13.02 14.12
C GLU A 274 26.62 13.84 13.16
N TYR A 275 25.71 13.20 12.42
CA TYR A 275 24.78 13.89 11.54
C TYR A 275 23.89 14.89 12.29
N ILE A 276 23.33 14.50 13.43
CA ILE A 276 22.48 15.35 14.27
C ILE A 276 23.28 16.51 14.87
N ASN A 277 24.51 16.25 15.32
CA ASN A 277 25.39 17.27 15.88
C ASN A 277 25.74 18.33 14.82
N ASN A 278 26.01 17.91 13.58
CA ASN A 278 26.28 18.83 12.47
C ASN A 278 25.07 19.70 12.14
N LEU A 279 23.85 19.14 12.13
CA LEU A 279 22.62 19.94 11.96
C LEU A 279 22.50 21.00 13.06
N THR A 280 22.75 20.63 14.31
CA THR A 280 22.66 21.52 15.47
C THR A 280 23.68 22.67 15.37
N TRP A 281 24.87 22.40 14.84
CA TRP A 281 25.91 23.42 14.63
C TRP A 281 25.54 24.41 13.52
N THR A 282 24.99 23.94 12.40
CA THR A 282 24.51 24.82 11.31
C THR A 282 23.41 25.77 11.78
N PHE A 283 22.45 25.30 12.60
CA PHE A 283 21.41 26.17 13.16
C PHE A 283 21.95 27.26 14.10
N LYS A 284 23.03 26.99 14.86
CA LYS A 284 23.63 27.99 15.77
C LYS A 284 24.39 29.10 15.02
N GLN A 285 25.01 28.82 13.87
CA GLN A 285 25.70 29.85 13.09
C GLN A 285 24.74 30.85 12.42
N THR A 286 23.59 30.37 11.91
CA THR A 286 22.58 31.24 11.28
C THR A 286 21.92 32.21 12.28
N GLN A 287 21.86 31.85 13.57
CA GLN A 287 21.33 32.71 14.63
C GLN A 287 22.38 33.73 15.15
N SER A 288 23.68 33.41 15.13
CA SER A 288 24.71 34.37 15.56
C SER A 288 25.01 35.50 14.56
N GLU A 289 24.62 35.35 13.28
CA GLU A 289 24.73 36.43 12.27
C GLU A 289 23.52 37.38 12.26
N THR A 290 22.41 37.03 12.93
CA THR A 290 21.20 37.87 12.98
C THR A 290 21.14 38.78 14.21
N GLU A 291 21.92 38.51 15.27
CA GLU A 291 21.92 39.32 16.50
C GLU A 291 22.96 40.46 16.51
N THR A 292 23.87 40.56 15.54
CA THR A 292 24.88 41.65 15.46
C THR A 292 24.49 42.85 14.60
N ASN A 293 23.30 42.88 14.00
CA ASN A 293 22.86 43.97 13.09
C ASN A 293 21.68 44.81 13.60
N ASN A 294 21.43 44.86 14.92
CA ASN A 294 20.32 45.62 15.52
C ASN A 294 20.76 46.57 16.65
N GLU A 295 21.90 47.24 16.50
CA GLU A 295 22.24 48.45 17.27
C GLU A 295 22.80 49.48 16.29
N ASP A 296 21.93 50.31 15.70
CA ASP A 296 22.24 51.68 15.22
C ASP A 296 20.99 52.28 14.55
N TYR A 297 20.05 52.74 15.37
CA TYR A 297 19.15 53.84 15.03
C TYR A 297 18.95 54.68 16.28
N GLU A 298 19.95 55.52 16.58
CA GLU A 298 19.77 56.64 17.50
C GLU A 298 18.78 57.66 16.91
N GLU A 299 17.94 58.14 17.81
CA GLU A 299 17.00 59.24 17.66
C GLU A 299 17.67 60.51 17.12
N GLY A 300 17.00 61.16 16.17
CA GLY A 300 17.25 62.53 15.78
C GLY A 300 15.93 63.27 15.65
N GLU A 301 15.42 63.78 16.78
CA GLU A 301 14.32 64.73 16.83
C GLU A 301 14.75 66.15 16.40
N LEU A 302 13.78 66.86 15.81
CA LEU A 302 13.64 68.30 15.50
C LEU A 302 14.19 68.82 14.17
#